data_AF-A0A7J5IGC4-F1
#
_entry.id   AF-A0A7J5IGC4-F1
#
_cell.length_a   1.000
_cell.length_b   1.000
_cell.length_c   1.000
_cell.angle_alpha   90.00
_cell.angle_beta   90.00
_cell.angle_gamma   90.00
#
_symmetry.space_group_name_H-M   'P 1'
#
loop_
_entity.id
_entity.type
_entity.pdbx_description
1 polymer ?
#
loop_
_entity_poly.entity_id
_entity_poly.type
_entity_poly.pdbx_seq_one_letter_code
_entity_poly.pdbx_strand_id
1 'polypeptide(L)'
;MAYVNKEVVTFVEADFIYTVICSVLVFCFFNFRKRAKCFAGDVGSVSIAFILLFLIGRLIIETEDFSWIVLLSVYGVDSVLTIIHRLMLHENIGLPHRKHLYQIMANELKIPHVIVSLVYMTIQTFIIVGYIYYQRYGYIFLIGCILLLSAIYVLFMKKYFSRHIS
;
A
#
# COMPACT_ATOMS: atom_id res chain seq x y z
N MET A 1 -0.65 13.49 1.69
CA MET A 1 0.23 14.32 0.84
C MET A 1 -0.22 15.77 0.74
N ALA A 2 -1.40 16.09 0.18
CA ALA A 2 -1.84 17.49 0.08
C ALA A 2 -1.85 18.23 1.43
N TYR A 3 -2.40 17.59 2.46
CA TYR A 3 -2.35 18.11 3.84
C TYR A 3 -0.92 18.35 4.34
N VAL A 4 -0.04 17.35 4.21
CA VAL A 4 1.37 17.43 4.64
C VAL A 4 2.10 18.56 3.90
N ASN A 5 1.85 18.71 2.59
CA ASN A 5 2.47 19.76 1.76
C ASN A 5 2.10 21.19 2.21
N LYS A 6 0.92 21.34 2.80
CA LYS A 6 0.37 22.63 3.24
C LYS A 6 0.67 22.94 4.70
N GLU A 7 0.53 21.94 5.58
CA GLU A 7 0.51 22.13 7.04
C GLU A 7 1.81 21.67 7.73
N VAL A 8 2.62 20.83 7.08
CA VAL A 8 3.86 20.29 7.67
C VAL A 8 5.09 20.89 7.00
N VAL A 9 5.24 20.66 5.69
CA VAL A 9 6.34 21.22 4.90
C VAL A 9 5.95 21.27 3.43
N THR A 10 6.28 22.33 2.73
CA THR A 10 6.08 22.40 1.28
C THR A 10 7.25 21.74 0.57
N PHE A 11 7.02 20.57 -0.03
CA PHE A 11 8.06 19.77 -0.71
C PHE A 11 7.89 19.70 -2.24
N VAL A 12 6.69 20.05 -2.74
CA VAL A 12 6.34 20.15 -4.17
C VAL A 12 5.26 21.21 -4.42
N GLU A 13 5.08 21.60 -5.68
CA GLU A 13 3.95 22.43 -6.12
C GLU A 13 2.61 21.76 -5.81
N ALA A 14 1.69 22.51 -5.18
CA ALA A 14 0.40 21.97 -4.75
C ALA A 14 -0.47 21.51 -5.93
N ASP A 15 -0.41 22.22 -7.06
CA ASP A 15 -1.18 21.92 -8.27
C ASP A 15 -0.82 20.54 -8.84
N PHE A 16 0.43 20.10 -8.69
CA PHE A 16 0.84 18.75 -9.06
C PHE A 16 0.10 17.69 -8.23
N ILE A 17 0.02 17.87 -6.90
CA ILE A 17 -0.70 16.95 -6.01
C ILE A 17 -2.20 16.94 -6.34
N TYR A 18 -2.80 18.11 -6.56
CA TYR A 18 -4.23 18.19 -6.89
C TYR A 18 -4.55 17.56 -8.24
N THR A 19 -3.70 17.73 -9.25
CA THR A 19 -3.85 17.10 -10.55
C THR A 19 -3.82 15.57 -10.43
N VAL A 20 -2.91 15.01 -9.63
CA VAL A 20 -2.84 13.56 -9.36
C VAL A 20 -4.07 13.08 -8.61
N ILE A 21 -4.58 13.83 -7.62
CA ILE A 21 -5.81 13.48 -6.91
C ILE A 21 -7.00 13.45 -7.88
N CYS A 22 -7.16 14.48 -8.72
CA CYS A 22 -8.24 14.55 -9.70
C CYS A 22 -8.18 13.39 -10.70
N SER A 23 -7.00 13.04 -11.21
CA SER A 23 -6.85 11.92 -12.15
C SER A 23 -7.20 10.58 -11.50
N VAL A 24 -6.77 10.34 -10.26
CA VAL A 24 -7.11 9.12 -9.50
C VAL A 24 -8.60 9.07 -9.17
N LEU A 25 -9.24 10.20 -8.83
CA LEU A 25 -10.68 10.24 -8.56
C LEU A 25 -11.50 9.87 -9.81
N VAL A 26 -11.14 10.43 -10.97
CA VAL A 26 -11.77 10.10 -12.26
C VAL A 26 -11.56 8.62 -12.58
N PHE A 27 -10.34 8.10 -12.39
CA PHE A 27 -10.05 6.69 -12.58
C PHE A 27 -10.89 5.80 -11.65
N CYS A 28 -10.95 6.13 -10.36
CA CYS A 28 -11.75 5.42 -9.36
C CYS A 28 -13.24 5.40 -9.72
N PHE A 29 -13.79 6.45 -10.32
CA PHE A 29 -15.18 6.44 -10.79
C PHE A 29 -15.47 5.32 -11.80
N PHE A 30 -14.50 4.97 -12.66
CA PHE A 30 -14.64 3.88 -13.63
C PHE A 30 -14.16 2.53 -13.10
N ASN A 31 -13.18 2.53 -12.20
CA ASN A 31 -12.54 1.32 -11.69
C ASN A 31 -13.20 0.75 -10.42
N PHE A 32 -13.57 1.60 -9.46
CA PHE A 32 -14.07 1.21 -8.13
C PHE A 32 -15.53 0.76 -8.17
N ARG A 33 -15.77 -0.39 -8.80
CA ARG A 33 -17.08 -0.97 -9.06
C ARG A 33 -17.00 -2.48 -8.92
N LYS A 34 -18.12 -3.15 -8.60
CA LYS A 34 -18.17 -4.63 -8.59
C LYS A 34 -17.69 -5.25 -9.91
N ARG A 35 -17.87 -4.56 -11.03
CA ARG A 35 -17.25 -4.84 -12.33
C ARG A 35 -16.60 -3.56 -12.84
N ALA A 36 -15.27 -3.53 -12.85
CA ALA A 36 -14.50 -2.38 -13.34
C ALA A 36 -14.77 -2.15 -14.83
N LYS A 37 -14.93 -0.88 -15.23
CA LYS A 37 -15.08 -0.48 -16.64
C LYS A 37 -13.74 -0.15 -17.30
N CYS A 38 -12.77 0.25 -16.49
CA CYS A 38 -11.44 0.63 -16.91
C CYS A 38 -10.42 0.01 -15.95
N PHE A 39 -9.33 -0.51 -16.51
CA PHE A 39 -8.18 -1.01 -15.77
C PHE A 39 -7.00 -0.06 -16.01
N ALA A 40 -6.20 0.19 -14.99
CA ALA A 40 -5.01 1.04 -15.11
C ALA A 40 -3.98 0.45 -16.09
N GLY A 41 -3.95 -0.88 -16.21
CA GLY A 41 -2.91 -1.60 -16.94
C GLY A 41 -1.52 -1.39 -16.32
N ASP A 42 -0.50 -1.83 -17.03
CA ASP A 42 0.89 -1.71 -16.58
C ASP A 42 1.34 -0.24 -16.60
N VAL A 43 0.95 0.51 -17.63
CA VAL A 43 1.29 1.95 -17.74
C VAL A 43 0.75 2.73 -16.54
N GLY A 44 -0.55 2.61 -16.23
CA GLY A 44 -1.14 3.36 -15.12
C GLY A 44 -0.59 2.96 -13.76
N SER A 45 -0.34 1.67 -13.54
CA SER A 45 0.21 1.17 -12.26
C SER A 45 1.68 1.57 -12.05
N VAL A 46 2.51 1.51 -13.09
CA VAL A 46 3.90 1.97 -13.03
C VAL A 46 3.95 3.49 -12.86
N SER A 47 3.13 4.25 -13.60
CA SER A 47 3.08 5.71 -13.48
C SER A 47 2.71 6.17 -12.06
N ILE A 48 1.66 5.59 -11.45
CA ILE A 48 1.28 5.99 -10.09
C ILE A 48 2.34 5.60 -9.06
N ALA A 49 3.01 4.46 -9.23
CA ALA A 49 4.11 4.05 -8.36
C ALA A 49 5.26 5.07 -8.40
N PHE A 50 5.69 5.49 -9.60
CA PHE A 50 6.73 6.52 -9.74
C PHE A 50 6.33 7.86 -9.14
N ILE A 51 5.09 8.31 -9.37
CA ILE A 51 4.59 9.56 -8.77
C ILE A 51 4.60 9.48 -7.25
N LEU A 52 4.13 8.38 -6.66
CA LEU A 52 4.12 8.20 -5.21
C LEU A 52 5.55 8.15 -4.64
N LEU A 53 6.46 7.41 -5.26
CA LEU A 53 7.86 7.34 -4.84
C LEU A 53 8.54 8.70 -4.95
N PHE A 54 8.27 9.47 -6.00
CA PHE A 54 8.78 10.83 -6.15
C PHE A 54 8.26 11.75 -5.03
N LEU A 55 6.95 11.76 -4.77
CA LEU A 55 6.35 12.59 -3.72
C LEU A 55 6.87 12.23 -2.33
N ILE A 56 6.97 10.94 -2.02
CA ILE A 56 7.50 10.46 -0.73
C ILE A 56 9.00 10.75 -0.62
N GLY A 57 9.77 10.54 -1.69
CA GLY A 57 11.20 10.83 -1.71
C GLY A 57 11.49 12.30 -1.50
N ARG A 58 10.75 13.20 -2.18
CA ARG A 58 10.83 14.64 -1.95
C ARG A 58 10.48 15.00 -0.51
N LEU A 59 9.42 14.41 0.04
CA LEU A 59 9.02 14.63 1.43
C LEU A 59 10.13 14.20 2.41
N ILE A 60 10.71 13.01 2.24
CA ILE A 60 11.80 12.50 3.09
C ILE A 60 13.03 13.41 3.03
N ILE A 61 13.41 13.87 1.84
CA ILE A 61 14.56 14.76 1.65
C ILE A 61 14.29 16.11 2.35
N GLU A 62 13.10 16.67 2.16
CA GLU A 62 12.75 17.99 2.71
C GLU A 62 12.60 17.97 4.24
N THR A 63 12.11 16.86 4.82
CA THR A 63 11.98 16.74 6.27
C THR A 63 13.19 16.10 6.95
N GLU A 64 14.16 15.60 6.18
CA GLU A 64 15.27 14.75 6.66
C GLU A 64 14.81 13.56 7.53
N ASP A 65 13.62 13.03 7.25
CA ASP A 65 12.97 12.00 8.07
C ASP A 65 12.52 10.82 7.21
N PHE A 66 13.20 9.67 7.37
CA PHE A 66 12.88 8.47 6.62
C PHE A 66 11.59 7.79 7.08
N SER A 67 11.07 8.15 8.27
CA SER A 67 9.88 7.51 8.82
C SER A 67 8.60 7.77 8.00
N TRP A 68 8.60 8.75 7.09
CA TRP A 68 7.55 8.96 6.08
C TRP A 68 7.34 7.78 5.14
N ILE A 69 8.26 6.82 5.08
CA ILE A 69 8.03 5.55 4.36
C ILE A 69 6.81 4.77 4.88
N VAL A 70 6.33 5.10 6.09
CA VAL A 70 5.07 4.59 6.65
C VAL A 70 3.86 4.78 5.72
N LEU A 71 3.90 5.79 4.84
CA LEU A 71 2.85 6.03 3.84
C LEU A 71 2.70 4.87 2.83
N LEU A 72 3.69 3.99 2.74
CA LEU A 72 3.68 2.77 1.92
C LEU A 72 3.55 1.48 2.75
N SER A 73 3.35 1.56 4.07
CA SER A 73 3.53 0.41 4.95
C SER A 73 2.64 -0.79 4.62
N VAL A 74 1.36 -0.59 4.28
CA VAL A 74 0.44 -1.71 4.00
C VAL A 74 0.90 -2.48 2.75
N TYR A 75 1.17 -1.76 1.66
CA TYR A 75 1.62 -2.36 0.40
C TYR A 75 3.05 -2.89 0.47
N GLY A 76 3.92 -2.18 1.19
CA GLY A 76 5.31 -2.57 1.41
C GLY A 76 5.40 -3.88 2.20
N VAL A 77 4.68 -3.99 3.32
CA VAL A 77 4.68 -5.20 4.14
C VAL A 77 4.09 -6.39 3.39
N ASP A 78 2.95 -6.23 2.71
CA ASP A 78 2.36 -7.31 1.90
C ASP A 78 3.34 -7.79 0.82
N SER A 79 3.97 -6.86 0.09
CA SER A 79 4.91 -7.19 -0.99
C SER A 79 6.17 -7.90 -0.47
N VAL A 80 6.82 -7.32 0.55
CA VAL A 80 8.06 -7.85 1.11
C VAL A 80 7.84 -9.22 1.75
N LEU A 81 6.79 -9.38 2.57
CA LEU A 81 6.51 -10.67 3.21
C LEU A 81 6.07 -11.73 2.21
N THR A 82 5.39 -11.36 1.14
CA THR A 82 5.09 -12.30 0.04
C THR A 82 6.35 -12.80 -0.61
N ILE A 83 7.31 -11.91 -0.92
CA ILE A 83 8.61 -12.30 -1.50
C ILE A 83 9.40 -13.19 -0.55
N ILE A 84 9.51 -12.81 0.73
CA ILE A 84 10.21 -13.61 1.75
C ILE A 84 9.58 -15.00 1.87
N HIS A 85 8.26 -15.09 1.93
CA HIS A 85 7.56 -16.36 2.02
C HIS A 85 7.84 -17.26 0.80
N ARG A 86 7.89 -16.69 -0.42
CA ARG A 86 8.25 -17.43 -1.63
C ARG A 86 9.71 -17.90 -1.64
N LEU A 87 10.62 -17.07 -1.14
CA LEU A 87 12.03 -17.44 -0.97
C LEU A 87 12.17 -18.63 0.00
N MET A 88 11.45 -18.60 1.13
CA MET A 88 11.44 -19.72 2.11
C MET A 88 10.90 -21.02 1.51
N LEU A 89 9.90 -20.92 0.62
CA LEU A 89 9.35 -22.05 -0.13
C LEU A 89 10.21 -22.46 -1.33
N HIS A 90 11.37 -21.82 -1.54
CA HIS A 90 12.29 -22.08 -2.66
C HIS A 90 11.62 -21.96 -4.04
N GLU A 91 10.61 -21.10 -4.16
CA GLU A 91 9.97 -20.82 -5.44
C GLU A 91 10.81 -19.87 -6.29
N ASN A 92 10.77 -20.02 -7.60
CA ASN A 92 11.44 -19.08 -8.50
C ASN A 92 10.75 -17.71 -8.46
N ILE A 93 11.41 -16.74 -7.82
CA ILE A 93 10.87 -15.40 -7.58
C ILE A 93 10.56 -14.66 -8.90
N GLY A 94 11.34 -14.94 -9.96
CA GLY A 94 11.18 -14.30 -11.27
C GLY A 94 9.95 -14.75 -12.06
N LEU A 95 9.26 -15.81 -11.62
CA LEU A 95 8.01 -16.24 -12.25
C LEU A 95 6.81 -15.46 -11.69
N PRO A 96 5.81 -15.12 -12.53
CA PRO A 96 4.56 -14.51 -12.09
C PRO A 96 3.90 -15.32 -10.98
N HIS A 97 3.46 -14.66 -9.91
CA HIS A 97 2.75 -15.28 -8.80
C HIS A 97 1.49 -14.53 -8.43
N ARG A 98 0.58 -15.22 -7.75
CA ARG A 98 -0.70 -14.65 -7.29
C ARG A 98 -0.88 -14.75 -5.77
N LYS A 99 0.24 -14.72 -5.04
CA LYS A 99 0.32 -15.00 -3.60
C LYS A 99 0.31 -13.76 -2.70
N HIS A 100 0.16 -12.56 -3.28
CA HIS A 100 -0.05 -11.38 -2.46
C HIS A 100 -1.34 -11.52 -1.66
N LEU A 101 -1.35 -11.02 -0.43
CA LEU A 101 -2.48 -11.16 0.47
C LEU A 101 -3.78 -10.65 -0.19
N TYR A 102 -3.69 -9.52 -0.90
CA TYR A 102 -4.78 -8.97 -1.69
C TYR A 102 -5.33 -9.97 -2.72
N GLN A 103 -4.44 -10.62 -3.48
CA GLN A 103 -4.82 -11.56 -4.54
C GLN A 103 -5.42 -12.84 -3.96
N ILE A 104 -4.90 -13.33 -2.83
CA ILE A 104 -5.46 -14.48 -2.12
C ILE A 104 -6.89 -14.15 -1.66
N MET A 105 -7.11 -12.98 -1.05
CA MET A 105 -8.46 -12.58 -0.62
C MET A 105 -9.43 -12.42 -1.79
N ALA A 106 -9.00 -11.78 -2.87
CA ALA A 106 -9.87 -11.50 -4.00
C ALA A 106 -10.19 -12.74 -4.86
N ASN A 107 -9.18 -13.57 -5.12
CA ASN A 107 -9.30 -14.69 -6.05
C ASN A 107 -9.65 -16.01 -5.34
N GLU A 108 -8.93 -16.36 -4.28
CA GLU A 108 -9.08 -17.65 -3.60
C GLU A 108 -10.26 -17.62 -2.61
N LEU A 109 -10.34 -16.58 -1.78
CA LEU A 109 -11.46 -16.40 -0.85
C LEU A 109 -12.72 -15.84 -1.51
N LYS A 110 -12.65 -15.50 -2.81
CA LYS A 110 -13.74 -14.92 -3.61
C LYS A 110 -14.39 -13.69 -2.97
N ILE A 111 -13.63 -12.97 -2.13
CA ILE A 111 -14.10 -11.72 -1.54
C ILE A 111 -14.12 -10.68 -2.65
N PRO A 112 -15.22 -9.94 -2.86
CA PRO A 112 -15.27 -8.89 -3.86
C PRO A 112 -14.07 -7.94 -3.74
N HIS A 113 -13.33 -7.73 -4.83
CA HIS A 113 -12.12 -6.89 -4.84
C HIS A 113 -12.35 -5.47 -4.28
N VAL A 114 -13.56 -4.92 -4.43
CA VAL A 114 -13.96 -3.65 -3.83
C VAL A 114 -13.87 -3.69 -2.31
N ILE A 115 -14.31 -4.79 -1.68
CA ILE A 115 -14.23 -4.97 -0.22
C ILE A 115 -12.77 -5.11 0.21
N VAL A 116 -11.98 -5.91 -0.51
CA VAL A 116 -10.54 -6.06 -0.24
C VAL A 116 -9.82 -4.70 -0.35
N SER A 117 -10.14 -3.92 -1.38
CA SER A 117 -9.62 -2.57 -1.58
C SER A 117 -10.03 -1.60 -0.46
N LEU A 118 -11.30 -1.65 -0.02
CA LEU A 118 -11.79 -0.85 1.12
C LEU A 118 -11.03 -1.16 2.40
N VAL A 119 -10.76 -2.44 2.68
CA VAL A 119 -9.98 -2.85 3.86
C VAL A 119 -8.57 -2.27 3.80
N TYR A 120 -7.87 -2.41 2.68
CA TYR A 120 -6.53 -1.84 2.49
C TYR A 120 -6.54 -0.32 2.66
N MET A 121 -7.48 0.36 2.01
CA MET A 121 -7.63 1.82 2.09
C MET A 121 -7.89 2.28 3.51
N THR A 122 -8.76 1.57 4.24
CA THR A 122 -9.14 1.89 5.63
C THR A 122 -7.95 1.73 6.56
N ILE A 123 -7.25 0.59 6.49
CA ILE A 123 -6.05 0.32 7.32
C ILE A 123 -4.97 1.36 7.02
N GLN A 124 -4.66 1.61 5.75
CA GLN A 124 -3.65 2.58 5.36
C GLN A 124 -4.02 4.00 5.83
N THR A 125 -5.30 4.38 5.75
CA THR A 125 -5.79 5.68 6.25
C THR A 125 -5.61 5.79 7.76
N PHE A 126 -5.96 4.77 8.54
CA PHE A 126 -5.75 4.78 9.99
C PHE A 126 -4.28 4.89 10.37
N ILE A 127 -3.39 4.18 9.65
CA ILE A 127 -1.94 4.27 9.86
C ILE A 127 -1.44 5.70 9.57
N ILE A 128 -1.87 6.29 8.45
CA ILE A 128 -1.47 7.66 8.07
C ILE A 128 -1.94 8.67 9.11
N VAL A 129 -3.22 8.60 9.51
CA VAL A 129 -3.78 9.50 10.52
C VAL A 129 -3.05 9.34 11.85
N GLY A 130 -2.83 8.09 12.30
CA GLY A 130 -2.08 7.81 13.51
C GLY A 130 -0.65 8.36 13.46
N TYR A 131 0.05 8.17 12.34
CA TYR A 131 1.41 8.70 12.16
C TYR A 131 1.45 10.23 12.23
N ILE A 132 0.48 10.93 11.64
CA ILE A 132 0.39 12.40 11.73
C ILE A 132 0.23 12.85 13.18
N TYR A 133 -0.60 12.17 13.99
CA TYR A 133 -0.75 12.50 15.41
C TYR A 133 0.48 12.18 16.26
N TYR A 134 1.19 11.09 15.96
CA TYR A 134 2.34 10.61 16.71
C TYR A 134 3.69 10.89 16.01
N GLN A 135 3.77 11.93 15.17
CA GLN A 135 4.92 12.22 14.32
C GLN A 135 6.23 12.35 15.12
N ARG A 136 6.18 12.88 16.36
CA ARG A 136 7.33 12.96 17.28
C ARG A 136 7.98 11.59 17.56
N TYR A 137 7.21 10.51 17.50
CA TYR A 137 7.66 9.14 17.70
C TYR A 137 7.65 8.35 16.38
N GLY A 138 7.86 9.02 15.24
CA GLY A 138 7.65 8.49 13.90
C GLY A 138 8.31 7.12 13.64
N TYR A 139 9.57 6.93 14.05
CA TYR A 139 10.27 5.65 13.92
C TYR A 139 9.67 4.52 14.76
N ILE A 140 9.27 4.82 16.01
CA ILE A 140 8.62 3.83 16.89
C ILE A 140 7.27 3.44 16.32
N PHE A 141 6.50 4.43 15.83
CA PHE A 141 5.22 4.20 15.18
C PHE A 141 5.38 3.36 13.90
N LEU A 142 6.37 3.66 13.06
CA LEU A 142 6.71 2.89 11.86
C LEU A 142 7.03 1.44 12.20
N ILE A 143 7.93 1.19 13.16
CA ILE A 143 8.30 -0.16 13.59
C ILE A 143 7.07 -0.90 14.13
N GLY A 144 6.27 -0.24 14.98
CA GLY A 144 5.03 -0.80 15.51
C GLY A 144 4.05 -1.20 14.41
N CYS A 145 3.87 -0.35 13.38
CA CYS A 145 3.03 -0.65 12.24
C CYS A 145 3.55 -1.84 11.42
N ILE A 146 4.86 -1.89 11.15
CA ILE A 146 5.47 -3.01 10.43
C ILE A 146 5.26 -4.31 11.20
N LEU A 147 5.53 -4.34 12.50
CA LEU A 147 5.36 -5.52 13.34
C LEU A 147 3.89 -5.98 13.39
N LEU A 148 2.96 -5.05 13.59
CA LEU A 148 1.52 -5.35 13.62
C LEU A 148 1.04 -5.92 12.29
N LEU A 149 1.35 -5.26 11.17
CA LEU A 149 0.97 -5.73 9.84
C LEU A 149 1.61 -7.09 9.52
N SER A 150 2.86 -7.30 9.94
CA SER A 150 3.55 -8.58 9.76
C SER A 150 2.89 -9.70 10.56
N ALA A 151 2.51 -9.44 11.81
CA ALA A 151 1.77 -10.40 12.62
C ALA A 151 0.43 -10.76 11.98
N ILE A 152 -0.33 -9.77 11.51
CA ILE A 152 -1.60 -9.98 10.79
C ILE A 152 -1.36 -10.85 9.54
N TYR A 153 -0.34 -10.53 8.74
CA TYR A 153 0.01 -11.29 7.55
C TYR A 153 0.33 -12.75 7.88
N VAL A 154 1.20 -13.00 8.87
CA VAL A 154 1.58 -14.37 9.27
C VAL A 154 0.38 -15.15 9.79
N LEU A 155 -0.47 -14.53 10.63
CA LEU A 155 -1.68 -15.17 11.15
C LEU A 155 -2.67 -15.51 10.02
N PHE A 156 -2.84 -14.60 9.07
CA PHE A 156 -3.68 -14.83 7.90
C PHE A 156 -3.13 -15.99 7.06
N MET A 157 -1.84 -15.96 6.72
CA MET A 157 -1.20 -17.00 5.92
C MET A 157 -1.26 -18.35 6.61
N LYS A 158 -1.02 -18.43 7.92
CA LYS A 158 -1.15 -19.68 8.68
C LYS A 158 -2.57 -20.26 8.58
N LYS A 159 -3.60 -19.41 8.66
CA LYS A 159 -5.00 -19.85 8.62
C LYS A 159 -5.45 -20.31 7.24
N TYR A 160 -5.03 -19.62 6.17
CA TYR A 160 -5.55 -19.84 4.83
C TYR A 160 -4.62 -20.66 3.93
N PHE A 161 -3.31 -20.62 4.15
CA PHE A 161 -2.34 -21.38 3.35
C PHE A 161 -2.22 -22.85 3.80
N SER A 162 -2.40 -23.14 5.11
CA SER A 162 -2.39 -24.52 5.63
C SER A 162 -3.52 -25.40 5.07
N ARG A 163 -4.59 -24.81 4.51
CA ARG A 163 -5.69 -25.56 3.87
C ARG A 163 -5.45 -25.89 2.39
N HIS A 164 -4.35 -25.43 1.81
CA HIS A 164 -4.05 -25.60 0.38
C HIS A 164 -2.88 -26.58 0.10
N ILE A 165 -2.33 -27.22 1.14
CA ILE A 165 -1.30 -28.27 1.01
C ILE A 165 -1.88 -29.69 1.31
N SER A 166 -3.19 -29.82 1.59
CA SER A 166 -3.86 -31.13 1.70
C SER A 166 -4.65 -31.47 0.45
#